data_AF-A0A7K0SJG1-F1
#
_entry.id   AF-A0A7K0SJG1-F1
#
_cell.length_a   1.000
_cell.length_b   1.000
_cell.length_c   1.000
_cell.angle_alpha   90.00
_cell.angle_beta   90.00
_cell.angle_gamma   90.00
#
_symmetry.space_group_name_H-M   'P 1'
#
loop_
_entity.id
_entity.type
_entity.pdbx_description
1 polymer ?
#
loop_
_entity_poly.entity_id
_entity_poly.type
_entity_poly.pdbx_seq_one_letter_code
_entity_poly.pdbx_strand_id
1 'polypeptide(L)'
;MVRPRLDAPIPDLHLAPALDGVKLLMGKDIGTRERMILLAIDEIIKHGPSDFNARIVCERFGIKQSMVPYHFGSRDGLIAEATIWAYRDWSRNGIDAIRQTTGDGEKRLRAYLKAEIDWATRMGPIALLVQYPMLSEPVRIQLESAHGTEMRRGLEYHLAVLTDLVIDIRTGTTNPLDYNDSNFPGSDFAVKNANEFLAATSISWASHGIQMWASGSHLSTQSFWSLDLPKIAVKFTIKNHIDEIVAIAKGR
;
A
#
# COMPACT_ATOMS: atom_id res chain seq x y z
N MET A 1 -7.48 -37.06 -19.00
CA MET A 1 -7.30 -35.63 -18.62
C MET A 1 -5.82 -35.46 -18.25
N VAL A 2 -5.03 -34.79 -19.09
CA VAL A 2 -3.57 -34.70 -18.94
C VAL A 2 -3.25 -33.68 -17.84
N ARG A 3 -2.49 -34.07 -16.81
CA ARG A 3 -1.97 -33.15 -15.79
C ARG A 3 -1.10 -32.09 -16.48
N PRO A 4 -1.20 -30.79 -16.15
CA PRO A 4 -0.24 -29.79 -16.62
C PRO A 4 1.18 -30.25 -16.25
N ARG A 5 2.10 -30.23 -17.21
CA ARG A 5 3.52 -30.54 -16.94
C ARG A 5 4.06 -29.48 -15.98
N LEU A 6 4.61 -29.92 -14.85
CA LEU A 6 5.31 -29.06 -13.88
C LEU A 6 6.56 -28.41 -14.48
N ASP A 7 6.98 -28.89 -15.65
CA ASP A 7 8.27 -28.61 -16.30
C ASP A 7 8.10 -27.76 -17.59
N ALA A 8 6.89 -27.27 -17.87
CA ALA A 8 6.72 -26.28 -18.93
C ALA A 8 7.40 -24.97 -18.49
N PRO A 9 8.26 -24.36 -19.34
CA PRO A 9 8.89 -23.09 -19.01
C PRO A 9 7.79 -22.07 -18.72
N ILE A 10 7.80 -21.55 -17.50
CA ILE A 10 6.77 -20.65 -17.05
C ILE A 10 6.92 -19.35 -17.85
N PRO A 11 5.88 -18.84 -18.51
CA PRO A 11 5.97 -17.61 -19.28
C PRO A 11 6.53 -16.50 -18.38
N ASP A 12 7.49 -15.74 -18.91
CA ASP A 12 7.93 -14.53 -18.23
C ASP A 12 6.71 -13.61 -18.07
N LEU A 13 6.38 -13.30 -16.83
CA LEU A 13 5.29 -12.40 -16.55
C LEU A 13 5.84 -11.00 -16.79
N HIS A 14 5.60 -10.45 -17.98
CA HIS A 14 5.90 -9.06 -18.31
C HIS A 14 5.05 -8.11 -17.43
N LEU A 15 5.45 -8.00 -16.16
CA LEU A 15 4.80 -7.26 -15.09
C LEU A 15 5.41 -5.86 -14.99
N ALA A 16 4.60 -4.87 -14.61
CA ALA A 16 5.10 -3.53 -14.31
C ALA A 16 6.18 -3.56 -13.20
N PRO A 17 7.23 -2.71 -13.27
CA PRO A 17 8.21 -2.56 -12.19
C PRO A 17 7.60 -2.18 -10.84
N ALA A 18 6.39 -1.59 -10.84
CA ALA A 18 5.65 -1.27 -9.63
C ALA A 18 5.45 -2.48 -8.70
N LEU A 19 5.47 -3.71 -9.24
CA LEU A 19 5.22 -4.96 -8.52
C LEU A 19 6.44 -5.58 -7.86
N ASP A 20 7.63 -5.02 -8.00
CA ASP A 20 8.85 -5.65 -7.47
C ASP A 20 8.81 -5.80 -5.94
N GLY A 21 8.17 -4.86 -5.25
CA GLY A 21 7.93 -4.95 -3.82
C GLY A 21 7.00 -6.12 -3.44
N VAL A 22 5.92 -6.33 -4.19
CA VAL A 22 5.00 -7.47 -3.99
C VAL A 22 5.71 -8.79 -4.29
N LYS A 23 6.49 -8.86 -5.37
CA LYS A 23 7.29 -10.05 -5.70
C LYS A 23 8.28 -10.39 -4.58
N LEU A 24 8.93 -9.37 -4.01
CA LEU A 24 9.85 -9.57 -2.89
C LEU A 24 9.15 -10.20 -1.68
N LEU A 25 7.91 -9.81 -1.38
CA LEU A 25 7.12 -10.43 -0.29
C LEU A 25 6.73 -11.87 -0.59
N MET A 26 6.39 -12.19 -1.85
CA MET A 26 5.98 -13.54 -2.23
C MET A 26 7.17 -14.53 -2.31
N GLY A 27 8.40 -14.03 -2.47
CA GLY A 27 9.60 -14.84 -2.56
C GLY A 27 9.92 -15.32 -3.98
N LYS A 28 10.90 -16.23 -4.10
CA LYS A 28 11.44 -16.68 -5.40
C LYS A 28 10.59 -17.78 -6.07
N ASP A 29 9.97 -18.65 -5.26
CA ASP A 29 9.28 -19.85 -5.74
C ASP A 29 7.76 -19.68 -5.73
N ILE A 30 7.27 -18.76 -6.57
CA ILE A 30 5.84 -18.43 -6.66
C ILE A 30 5.08 -19.37 -7.61
N GLY A 31 3.96 -19.92 -7.11
CA GLY A 31 3.10 -20.86 -7.82
C GLY A 31 2.10 -20.19 -8.75
N THR A 32 1.20 -20.98 -9.33
CA THR A 32 0.13 -20.50 -10.22
C THR A 32 -0.74 -19.44 -9.55
N ARG A 33 -1.11 -19.65 -8.27
CA ARG A 33 -1.95 -18.75 -7.50
C ARG A 33 -1.31 -17.36 -7.37
N GLU A 34 -0.07 -17.29 -6.89
CA GLU A 34 0.66 -16.04 -6.67
C GLU A 34 0.89 -15.28 -7.98
N ARG A 35 1.18 -16.01 -9.06
CA ARG A 35 1.32 -15.43 -10.41
C ARG A 35 0.03 -14.80 -10.92
N MET A 36 -1.13 -15.44 -10.67
CA MET A 36 -2.43 -14.86 -10.98
C MET A 36 -2.69 -13.58 -10.18
N ILE A 37 -2.27 -13.54 -8.91
CA ILE A 37 -2.39 -12.34 -8.07
C ILE A 37 -1.54 -11.20 -8.63
N LEU A 38 -0.28 -11.44 -8.99
CA LEU A 38 0.60 -10.42 -9.58
C LEU A 38 0.03 -9.85 -10.89
N LEU A 39 -0.47 -10.72 -11.77
CA LEU A 39 -1.13 -10.29 -13.00
C LEU A 39 -2.43 -9.52 -12.73
N ALA A 40 -3.17 -9.89 -11.69
CA ALA A 40 -4.37 -9.17 -11.31
C ALA A 40 -4.05 -7.76 -10.80
N ILE A 41 -3.00 -7.61 -9.99
CA ILE A 41 -2.55 -6.28 -9.57
C ILE A 41 -2.10 -5.46 -10.78
N ASP A 42 -1.32 -6.03 -11.69
CA ASP A 42 -0.87 -5.36 -12.92
C ASP A 42 -2.04 -4.89 -13.80
N GLU A 43 -3.10 -5.71 -13.91
CA GLU A 43 -4.32 -5.37 -14.64
C GLU A 43 -5.09 -4.22 -13.98
N ILE A 44 -5.23 -4.26 -12.64
CA ILE A 44 -5.89 -3.20 -11.87
C ILE A 44 -5.11 -1.89 -11.96
N ILE A 45 -3.77 -1.93 -11.95
CA ILE A 45 -2.94 -0.73 -12.14
C ILE A 45 -3.26 -0.05 -13.49
N LYS A 46 -3.47 -0.85 -14.55
CA LYS A 46 -3.67 -0.36 -15.92
C LYS A 46 -5.09 0.11 -16.21
N HIS A 47 -6.09 -0.60 -15.69
CA HIS A 47 -7.49 -0.43 -16.08
C HIS A 47 -8.40 -0.05 -14.91
N GLY A 48 -7.90 -0.11 -13.68
CA GLY A 48 -8.70 0.11 -12.48
C GLY A 48 -9.53 -1.11 -12.07
N PRO A 49 -10.07 -1.09 -10.83
CA PRO A 49 -10.77 -2.25 -10.26
C PRO A 49 -12.13 -2.52 -10.91
N SER A 50 -12.82 -1.48 -11.40
CA SER A 50 -14.13 -1.62 -12.06
C SER A 50 -14.02 -2.35 -13.39
N ASP A 51 -13.01 -2.02 -14.21
CA ASP A 51 -12.78 -2.63 -15.52
C ASP A 51 -11.93 -3.91 -15.47
N PHE A 52 -11.54 -4.35 -14.27
CA PHE A 52 -10.75 -5.57 -14.08
C PHE A 52 -11.43 -6.80 -14.68
N ASN A 53 -10.69 -7.56 -15.48
CA ASN A 53 -11.18 -8.77 -16.14
C ASN A 53 -10.29 -9.99 -15.87
N ALA A 54 -10.80 -10.95 -15.09
CA ALA A 54 -10.09 -12.18 -14.75
C ALA A 54 -9.78 -13.08 -15.97
N ARG A 55 -10.52 -12.92 -17.09
CA ARG A 55 -10.20 -13.60 -18.35
C ARG A 55 -8.86 -13.12 -18.91
N ILE A 56 -8.60 -11.81 -18.88
CA ILE A 56 -7.34 -11.23 -19.37
C ILE A 56 -6.16 -11.78 -18.56
N VAL A 57 -6.30 -11.91 -17.25
CA VAL A 57 -5.29 -12.54 -16.38
C VAL A 57 -5.00 -13.98 -16.82
N CYS A 58 -6.05 -14.79 -17.04
CA CYS A 58 -5.88 -16.18 -17.47
C CYS A 58 -5.25 -16.30 -18.86
N GLU A 59 -5.65 -15.44 -19.80
CA GLU A 59 -5.11 -15.41 -21.17
C GLU A 59 -3.65 -14.98 -21.19
N ARG A 60 -3.28 -13.93 -20.46
CA ARG A 60 -1.89 -13.48 -20.30
C ARG A 60 -1.00 -14.55 -19.69
N PHE A 61 -1.54 -15.39 -18.82
CA PHE A 61 -0.80 -16.49 -18.20
C PHE A 61 -0.85 -17.80 -19.02
N GLY A 62 -1.73 -17.91 -20.02
CA GLY A 62 -1.91 -19.14 -20.80
C GLY A 62 -2.60 -20.27 -20.03
N ILE A 63 -3.50 -19.95 -19.09
CA ILE A 63 -4.24 -20.92 -18.27
C ILE A 63 -5.75 -20.87 -18.53
N LYS A 64 -6.46 -21.91 -18.08
CA LYS A 64 -7.92 -21.99 -18.21
C LYS A 64 -8.61 -21.05 -17.23
N GLN A 65 -9.72 -20.44 -17.65
CA GLN A 65 -10.53 -19.58 -16.77
C GLN A 65 -11.06 -20.29 -15.52
N SER A 66 -11.21 -21.63 -15.56
CA SER A 66 -11.59 -22.45 -14.41
C SER A 66 -10.60 -22.38 -13.24
N MET A 67 -9.38 -21.86 -13.46
CA MET A 67 -8.40 -21.66 -12.40
C MET A 67 -8.78 -20.52 -11.45
N VAL A 68 -9.60 -19.56 -11.88
CA VAL A 68 -10.08 -18.47 -11.02
C VAL A 68 -10.97 -19.00 -9.89
N PRO A 69 -12.09 -19.70 -10.15
CA PRO A 69 -12.89 -20.26 -9.07
C PRO A 69 -12.12 -21.32 -8.26
N TYR A 70 -11.19 -22.06 -8.89
CA TYR A 70 -10.36 -23.05 -8.18
C TYR A 70 -9.46 -22.42 -7.10
N HIS A 71 -8.79 -21.31 -7.40
CA HIS A 71 -7.85 -20.67 -6.46
C HIS A 71 -8.47 -19.59 -5.58
N PHE A 72 -9.51 -18.93 -6.06
CA PHE A 72 -10.04 -17.69 -5.48
C PHE A 72 -11.55 -17.72 -5.23
N GLY A 73 -12.25 -18.77 -5.65
CA GLY A 73 -13.70 -18.88 -5.56
C GLY A 73 -14.45 -18.01 -6.58
N SER A 74 -14.01 -16.78 -6.82
CA SER A 74 -14.64 -15.84 -7.74
C SER A 74 -13.66 -14.81 -8.33
N ARG A 75 -14.13 -14.02 -9.30
CA ARG A 75 -13.43 -12.82 -9.79
C ARG A 75 -13.10 -11.87 -8.64
N ASP A 76 -14.07 -11.61 -7.78
CA ASP A 76 -13.89 -10.70 -6.64
C ASP A 76 -12.92 -11.27 -5.61
N GLY A 77 -12.86 -12.60 -5.45
CA GLY A 77 -11.86 -13.26 -4.61
C GLY A 77 -10.43 -13.02 -5.11
N LEU A 78 -10.23 -12.98 -6.42
CA LEU A 78 -8.93 -12.62 -7.00
C LEU A 78 -8.60 -11.14 -6.76
N ILE A 79 -9.59 -10.25 -6.83
CA ILE A 79 -9.40 -8.83 -6.49
C ILE A 79 -9.07 -8.66 -5.00
N ALA A 80 -9.75 -9.37 -4.10
CA ALA A 80 -9.47 -9.33 -2.67
C ALA A 80 -8.03 -9.77 -2.37
N GLU A 81 -7.57 -10.86 -3.00
CA GLU A 81 -6.18 -11.32 -2.88
C GLU A 81 -5.17 -10.32 -3.45
N ALA A 82 -5.46 -9.74 -4.62
CA ALA A 82 -4.63 -8.66 -5.18
C ALA A 82 -4.52 -7.47 -4.21
N THR A 83 -5.64 -7.12 -3.56
CA THR A 83 -5.72 -6.00 -2.61
C THR A 83 -4.89 -6.27 -1.37
N ILE A 84 -5.00 -7.45 -0.74
CA ILE A 84 -4.24 -7.73 0.49
C ILE A 84 -2.72 -7.81 0.22
N TRP A 85 -2.30 -8.34 -0.94
CA TRP A 85 -0.88 -8.34 -1.30
C TRP A 85 -0.33 -6.94 -1.58
N ALA A 86 -1.12 -6.06 -2.20
CA ALA A 86 -0.77 -4.65 -2.33
C ALA A 86 -0.74 -3.94 -0.96
N TYR A 87 -1.67 -4.26 -0.05
CA TYR A 87 -1.67 -3.73 1.33
C TYR A 87 -0.40 -4.12 2.10
N ARG A 88 0.04 -5.38 1.98
CA ARG A 88 1.29 -5.84 2.62
C ARG A 88 2.51 -5.10 2.08
N ASP A 89 2.54 -4.85 0.76
CA ASP A 89 3.62 -4.09 0.13
C ASP A 89 3.63 -2.62 0.57
N TRP A 90 2.46 -1.99 0.62
CA TRP A 90 2.26 -0.64 1.19
C TRP A 90 2.81 -0.58 2.62
N SER A 91 2.34 -1.50 3.48
CA SER A 91 2.71 -1.53 4.89
C SER A 91 4.22 -1.69 5.08
N ARG A 92 4.85 -2.61 4.34
CA ARG A 92 6.31 -2.82 4.38
C ARG A 92 7.05 -1.58 3.90
N ASN A 93 6.65 -1.02 2.76
CA ASN A 93 7.36 0.07 2.07
C ASN A 93 7.55 1.32 2.96
N GLY A 94 6.48 1.77 3.62
CA GLY A 94 6.56 2.93 4.52
C GLY A 94 7.49 2.67 5.72
N ILE A 95 7.31 1.52 6.39
CA ILE A 95 8.09 1.17 7.58
C ILE A 95 9.57 0.93 7.26
N ASP A 96 9.88 0.27 6.13
CA ASP A 96 11.25 0.08 5.67
C ASP A 96 11.96 1.41 5.44
N ALA A 97 11.26 2.40 4.86
CA ALA A 97 11.81 3.74 4.67
C ALA A 97 12.21 4.40 6.00
N ILE A 98 11.43 4.19 7.07
CA ILE A 98 11.76 4.67 8.42
C ILE A 98 13.00 3.96 8.97
N ARG A 99 13.08 2.63 8.81
CA ARG A 99 14.19 1.81 9.33
C ARG A 99 15.50 2.07 8.63
N GLN A 100 15.45 2.28 7.31
CA GLN A 100 16.65 2.47 6.47
C GLN A 100 17.17 3.92 6.54
N THR A 101 16.34 4.87 7.00
CA THR A 101 16.73 6.28 7.10
C THR A 101 17.48 6.54 8.40
N THR A 102 18.79 6.81 8.29
CA THR A 102 19.60 7.28 9.41
C THR A 102 19.41 8.78 9.64
N GLY A 103 19.26 9.20 10.89
CA GLY A 103 19.13 10.60 11.30
C GLY A 103 18.00 10.82 12.29
N ASP A 104 17.64 12.08 12.51
CA ASP A 104 16.58 12.47 13.44
C ASP A 104 15.17 12.02 13.00
N GLY A 105 14.22 12.13 13.94
CA GLY A 105 12.82 11.74 13.71
C GLY A 105 12.15 12.50 12.56
N GLU A 106 12.50 13.76 12.32
CA GLU A 106 11.93 14.53 11.20
C GLU A 106 12.37 13.95 9.86
N LYS A 107 13.67 13.64 9.71
CA LYS A 107 14.20 13.03 8.50
C LYS A 107 13.55 11.67 8.22
N ARG A 108 13.34 10.87 9.27
CA ARG A 108 12.66 9.56 9.19
C ARG A 108 11.18 9.70 8.80
N LEU A 109 10.45 10.64 9.40
CA LEU A 109 9.06 10.93 9.03
C LEU A 109 8.95 11.41 7.57
N ARG A 110 9.85 12.27 7.12
CA ARG A 110 9.89 12.71 5.71
C ARG A 110 10.17 11.56 4.76
N ALA A 111 11.02 10.62 5.14
CA ALA A 111 11.29 9.42 4.35
C ALA A 111 10.05 8.53 4.24
N TYR A 112 9.35 8.29 5.35
CA TYR A 112 8.06 7.61 5.37
C TYR A 112 7.06 8.25 4.40
N LEU A 113 6.79 9.54 4.55
CA LEU A 113 5.79 10.25 3.73
C LEU A 113 6.12 10.23 2.24
N LYS A 114 7.42 10.32 1.88
CA LYS A 114 7.86 10.19 0.49
C LYS A 114 7.64 8.77 -0.03
N ALA A 115 8.02 7.75 0.74
CA ALA A 115 7.87 6.36 0.35
C ALA A 115 6.39 6.00 0.13
N GLU A 116 5.51 6.50 0.98
CA GLU A 116 4.06 6.35 0.88
C GLU A 116 3.50 6.98 -0.41
N ILE A 117 3.89 8.22 -0.71
CA ILE A 117 3.47 8.93 -1.93
C ILE A 117 4.00 8.23 -3.18
N ASP A 118 5.29 7.87 -3.19
CA ASP A 118 5.92 7.17 -4.31
C ASP A 118 5.28 5.79 -4.55
N TRP A 119 4.90 5.09 -3.48
CA TRP A 119 4.15 3.85 -3.57
C TRP A 119 2.78 4.07 -4.22
N ALA A 120 2.01 5.05 -3.73
CA ALA A 120 0.69 5.34 -4.27
C ALA A 120 0.76 5.75 -5.75
N THR A 121 1.74 6.56 -6.15
CA THR A 121 1.96 6.94 -7.55
C THR A 121 2.26 5.75 -8.45
N ARG A 122 3.07 4.78 -8.00
CA ARG A 122 3.40 3.59 -8.79
C ARG A 122 2.25 2.58 -8.85
N MET A 123 1.50 2.46 -7.75
CA MET A 123 0.44 1.47 -7.59
C MET A 123 -0.92 1.97 -8.11
N GLY A 124 -1.07 3.28 -8.32
CA GLY A 124 -2.19 3.85 -9.05
C GLY A 124 -3.56 3.41 -8.49
N PRO A 125 -4.48 2.90 -9.33
CA PRO A 125 -5.82 2.51 -8.88
C PRO A 125 -5.87 1.44 -7.78
N ILE A 126 -4.88 0.55 -7.66
CA ILE A 126 -4.91 -0.43 -6.56
C ILE A 126 -4.59 0.21 -5.21
N ALA A 127 -3.86 1.33 -5.20
CA ALA A 127 -3.65 2.11 -3.96
C ALA A 127 -4.98 2.61 -3.39
N LEU A 128 -5.91 3.03 -4.26
CA LEU A 128 -7.26 3.42 -3.85
C LEU A 128 -8.05 2.24 -3.27
N LEU A 129 -7.94 1.06 -3.90
CA LEU A 129 -8.67 -0.14 -3.47
C LEU A 129 -8.17 -0.67 -2.12
N VAL A 130 -6.85 -0.61 -1.88
CA VAL A 130 -6.23 -0.97 -0.59
C VAL A 130 -6.83 -0.15 0.56
N GLN A 131 -7.07 1.13 0.31
CA GLN A 131 -7.56 2.08 1.30
C GLN A 131 -9.09 2.07 1.43
N TYR A 132 -9.79 1.87 0.32
CA TYR A 132 -11.24 1.92 0.22
C TYR A 132 -11.80 0.67 -0.48
N PRO A 133 -11.74 -0.52 0.15
CA PRO A 133 -12.27 -1.74 -0.44
C PRO A 133 -13.78 -1.69 -0.66
N MET A 134 -14.48 -0.72 -0.07
CA MET A 134 -15.91 -0.46 -0.25
C MET A 134 -16.34 -0.15 -1.70
N LEU A 135 -15.39 0.13 -2.60
CA LEU A 135 -15.67 0.29 -4.04
C LEU A 135 -16.18 -1.01 -4.70
N SER A 136 -16.12 -2.15 -4.00
CA SER A 136 -16.80 -3.39 -4.35
C SER A 136 -17.25 -4.12 -3.09
N GLU A 137 -18.57 -4.18 -2.85
CA GLU A 137 -19.12 -4.87 -1.66
C GLU A 137 -18.67 -6.34 -1.55
N PRO A 138 -18.68 -7.16 -2.62
CA PRO A 138 -18.16 -8.52 -2.55
C PRO A 138 -16.69 -8.60 -2.12
N VAL A 139 -15.84 -7.70 -2.64
CA VAL A 139 -14.42 -7.63 -2.28
C VAL A 139 -14.26 -7.23 -0.81
N ARG A 140 -15.02 -6.23 -0.35
CA ARG A 140 -15.02 -5.79 1.05
C ARG A 140 -15.38 -6.94 2.00
N ILE A 141 -16.44 -7.68 1.71
CA ILE A 141 -16.89 -8.82 2.55
C ILE A 141 -15.80 -9.90 2.61
N GLN A 142 -15.15 -10.21 1.48
CA GLN A 142 -14.07 -11.19 1.44
C GLN A 142 -12.83 -10.72 2.22
N LEU A 143 -12.43 -9.46 2.06
CA LEU A 143 -11.31 -8.89 2.82
C LEU A 143 -11.63 -8.84 4.32
N GLU A 144 -12.82 -8.42 4.72
CA GLU A 144 -13.22 -8.35 6.12
C GLU A 144 -13.21 -9.73 6.77
N SER A 145 -13.77 -10.73 6.10
CA SER A 145 -13.84 -12.11 6.61
C SER A 145 -12.49 -12.83 6.66
N ALA A 146 -11.64 -12.66 5.64
CA ALA A 146 -10.37 -13.38 5.55
C ALA A 146 -9.18 -12.62 6.17
N HIS A 147 -9.18 -11.29 6.09
CA HIS A 147 -8.02 -10.43 6.39
C HIS A 147 -8.33 -9.23 7.28
N GLY A 148 -9.55 -9.05 7.77
CA GLY A 148 -9.93 -7.87 8.56
C GLY A 148 -9.07 -7.66 9.81
N THR A 149 -8.70 -8.75 10.49
CA THR A 149 -7.78 -8.68 11.65
C THR A 149 -6.37 -8.29 11.24
N GLU A 150 -5.86 -8.81 10.11
CA GLU A 150 -4.54 -8.47 9.58
C GLU A 150 -4.46 -6.98 9.24
N MET A 151 -5.44 -6.45 8.49
CA MET A 151 -5.45 -5.04 8.09
C MET A 151 -5.62 -4.09 9.27
N ARG A 152 -6.46 -4.45 10.25
CA ARG A 152 -6.61 -3.64 11.47
C ARG A 152 -5.31 -3.60 12.27
N ARG A 153 -4.68 -4.75 12.50
CA ARG A 153 -3.39 -4.83 13.22
C ARG A 153 -2.27 -4.08 12.48
N GLY A 154 -2.25 -4.15 11.15
CA GLY A 154 -1.27 -3.40 10.38
C GLY A 154 -1.46 -1.88 10.49
N LEU A 155 -2.70 -1.37 10.55
CA LEU A 155 -2.95 0.04 10.84
C LEU A 155 -2.52 0.42 12.26
N GLU A 156 -2.86 -0.41 13.26
CA GLU A 156 -2.42 -0.21 14.65
C GLU A 156 -0.89 -0.16 14.76
N TYR A 157 -0.19 -1.05 14.03
CA TYR A 157 1.27 -1.05 13.95
C TYR A 157 1.82 0.26 13.37
N HIS A 158 1.26 0.75 12.26
CA HIS A 158 1.68 2.03 11.66
C HIS A 158 1.48 3.19 12.62
N LEU A 159 0.35 3.23 13.33
CA LEU A 159 0.09 4.28 14.31
C LEU A 159 1.06 4.22 15.50
N ALA A 160 1.44 3.03 15.96
CA ALA A 160 2.48 2.88 16.99
C ALA A 160 3.83 3.47 16.50
N VAL A 161 4.25 3.12 15.28
CA VAL A 161 5.50 3.62 14.69
C VAL A 161 5.48 5.14 14.51
N LEU A 162 4.37 5.70 14.01
CA LEU A 162 4.23 7.14 13.87
C LEU A 162 4.21 7.85 15.23
N THR A 163 3.62 7.22 16.26
CA THR A 163 3.63 7.77 17.63
C THR A 163 5.06 7.86 18.16
N ASP A 164 5.89 6.82 17.99
CA ASP A 164 7.31 6.87 18.37
C ASP A 164 8.09 7.94 17.59
N LEU A 165 7.82 8.10 16.30
CA LEU A 165 8.44 9.18 15.52
C LEU A 165 8.04 10.57 16.03
N VAL A 166 6.78 10.75 16.42
CA VAL A 166 6.33 12.01 17.03
C VAL A 166 7.03 12.24 18.38
N ILE A 167 7.17 11.20 19.21
CA ILE A 167 7.96 11.28 20.46
C ILE A 167 9.38 11.74 20.14
N ASP A 168 10.08 11.04 19.24
CA ASP A 168 11.46 11.37 18.83
C ASP A 168 11.60 12.82 18.33
N ILE A 169 10.65 13.29 17.53
CA ILE A 169 10.64 14.67 17.02
C ILE A 169 10.50 15.69 18.16
N ARG A 170 9.63 15.41 19.14
CA ARG A 170 9.34 16.34 20.24
C ARG A 170 10.42 16.35 21.31
N THR A 171 11.05 15.22 21.56
CA THR A 171 12.12 15.07 22.58
C THR A 171 13.50 15.33 22.01
N GLY A 172 13.66 15.32 20.68
CA GLY A 172 14.97 15.35 20.02
C GLY A 172 15.74 14.04 20.16
N THR A 173 15.08 12.94 20.54
CA THR A 173 15.70 11.61 20.62
C THR A 173 15.68 10.91 19.27
N THR A 174 16.40 9.80 19.18
CA THR A 174 16.31 8.90 18.03
C THR A 174 16.33 7.48 18.55
N ASN A 175 15.14 6.92 18.73
CA ASN A 175 14.99 5.58 19.25
C ASN A 175 14.92 4.56 18.08
N PRO A 176 15.60 3.41 18.20
CA PRO A 176 15.43 2.33 17.25
C PRO A 176 13.99 1.77 17.36
N LEU A 177 13.41 1.38 16.23
CA LEU A 177 12.15 0.62 16.23
C LEU A 177 12.46 -0.85 16.55
N ASP A 178 12.35 -1.23 17.83
CA ASP A 178 12.67 -2.55 18.36
C ASP A 178 11.51 -3.57 18.30
N TYR A 179 10.37 -3.16 17.72
CA TYR A 179 9.22 -4.00 17.46
C TYR A 179 8.86 -4.07 15.97
N ASN A 180 7.98 -5.00 15.61
CA ASN A 180 7.43 -5.25 14.28
C ASN A 180 5.90 -5.47 14.35
N ASP A 181 5.30 -5.89 13.25
CA ASP A 181 3.86 -6.16 13.09
C ASP A 181 3.30 -7.25 14.04
N SER A 182 4.17 -8.10 14.59
CA SER A 182 3.79 -9.15 15.54
C SER A 182 3.85 -8.72 17.02
N ASN A 183 4.71 -7.76 17.38
CA ASN A 183 4.99 -7.40 18.79
C ASN A 183 4.98 -5.89 19.09
N PHE A 184 4.35 -5.08 18.24
CA PHE A 184 4.19 -3.64 18.46
C PHE A 184 3.42 -3.33 19.77
N PRO A 185 3.68 -2.16 20.39
CA PRO A 185 3.06 -1.82 21.65
C PRO A 185 1.54 -1.63 21.50
N GLY A 186 0.77 -2.19 22.44
CA GLY A 186 -0.69 -2.19 22.41
C GLY A 186 -1.34 -0.87 22.88
N SER A 187 -2.63 -0.95 23.22
CA SER A 187 -3.46 0.21 23.61
C SER A 187 -2.90 1.04 24.77
N ASP A 188 -2.23 0.41 25.75
CA ASP A 188 -1.66 1.11 26.90
C ASP A 188 -0.61 2.14 26.50
N PHE A 189 0.15 1.86 25.43
CA PHE A 189 1.12 2.80 24.88
C PHE A 189 0.43 3.99 24.21
N ALA A 190 -0.66 3.78 23.48
CA ALA A 190 -1.44 4.86 22.90
C ALA A 190 -2.06 5.75 23.99
N VAL A 191 -2.56 5.15 25.08
CA VAL A 191 -3.12 5.90 26.23
C VAL A 191 -2.04 6.69 26.95
N LYS A 192 -0.88 6.09 27.20
CA LYS A 192 0.25 6.75 27.88
C LYS A 192 0.81 7.93 27.08
N ASN A 193 0.77 7.85 25.75
CA ASN A 193 1.29 8.87 24.83
C ASN A 193 0.14 9.50 24.00
N ALA A 194 -0.99 9.82 24.65
CA ALA A 194 -2.22 10.21 23.96
C ALA A 194 -2.04 11.40 23.01
N ASN A 195 -1.25 12.42 23.39
CA ASN A 195 -1.03 13.60 22.56
C ASN A 195 -0.22 13.27 21.30
N GLU A 196 0.79 12.40 21.43
CA GLU A 196 1.63 11.93 20.33
C GLU A 196 0.84 10.98 19.43
N PHE A 197 0.00 10.12 20.00
CA PHE A 197 -0.88 9.22 19.27
C PHE A 197 -1.94 9.96 18.44
N LEU A 198 -2.54 11.02 19.00
CA LEU A 198 -3.47 11.88 18.26
C LEU A 198 -2.78 12.64 17.11
N ALA A 199 -1.55 13.08 17.32
CA ALA A 199 -0.74 13.68 16.25
C ALA A 199 -0.38 12.64 15.18
N ALA A 200 0.02 11.42 15.57
CA ALA A 200 0.28 10.31 14.66
C ALA A 200 -0.96 9.94 13.83
N THR A 201 -2.14 9.94 14.45
CA THR A 201 -3.42 9.75 13.76
C THR A 201 -3.67 10.85 12.73
N SER A 202 -3.47 12.12 13.11
CA SER A 202 -3.60 13.26 12.20
C SER A 202 -2.62 13.18 11.02
N ILE A 203 -1.36 12.78 11.29
CA ILE A 203 -0.34 12.54 10.27
C ILE A 203 -0.79 11.43 9.30
N SER A 204 -1.29 10.31 9.83
CA SER A 204 -1.80 9.20 9.02
C SER A 204 -2.90 9.67 8.08
N TRP A 205 -3.92 10.38 8.60
CA TRP A 205 -5.02 10.93 7.77
C TRP A 205 -4.55 11.96 6.75
N ALA A 206 -3.67 12.88 7.13
CA ALA A 206 -3.14 13.90 6.23
C ALA A 206 -2.27 13.30 5.13
N SER A 207 -1.50 12.26 5.44
CA SER A 207 -0.68 11.52 4.47
C SER A 207 -1.56 10.75 3.47
N HIS A 208 -2.69 10.21 3.94
CA HIS A 208 -3.61 9.47 3.11
C HIS A 208 -4.19 10.32 1.97
N GLY A 209 -4.61 11.56 2.27
CA GLY A 209 -5.17 12.47 1.26
C GLY A 209 -4.20 12.75 0.11
N ILE A 210 -2.91 12.99 0.43
CA ILE A 210 -1.89 13.25 -0.60
C ILE A 210 -1.53 11.98 -1.37
N GLN A 211 -1.54 10.80 -0.73
CA GLN A 211 -1.36 9.51 -1.43
C GLN A 211 -2.47 9.27 -2.46
N MET A 212 -3.73 9.48 -2.07
CA MET A 212 -4.86 9.30 -2.98
C MET A 212 -4.80 10.27 -4.15
N TRP A 213 -4.38 11.51 -3.90
CA TRP A 213 -4.11 12.47 -4.96
C TRP A 213 -2.98 12.02 -5.89
N ALA A 214 -1.87 11.55 -5.32
CA ALA A 214 -0.67 11.12 -6.03
C ALA A 214 -0.84 9.81 -6.82
N SER A 215 -1.84 8.99 -6.47
CA SER A 215 -2.21 7.78 -7.23
C SER A 215 -2.71 8.08 -8.65
N GLY A 216 -2.98 9.35 -8.95
CA GLY A 216 -3.51 9.77 -10.24
C GLY A 216 -4.99 9.40 -10.45
N SER A 217 -5.67 8.78 -9.48
CA SER A 217 -7.08 8.36 -9.64
C SER A 217 -8.10 9.48 -9.35
N HIS A 218 -7.64 10.67 -8.93
CA HIS A 218 -8.52 11.81 -8.64
C HIS A 218 -8.74 12.70 -9.89
N LEU A 219 -9.77 12.34 -10.67
CA LEU A 219 -10.09 12.94 -11.97
C LEU A 219 -10.14 14.47 -11.93
N SER A 220 -10.80 15.06 -10.93
CA SER A 220 -10.99 16.50 -10.79
C SER A 220 -9.68 17.30 -10.68
N THR A 221 -8.58 16.62 -10.35
CA THR A 221 -7.26 17.25 -10.23
C THR A 221 -6.28 16.89 -11.34
N GLN A 222 -6.60 15.93 -12.20
CA GLN A 222 -5.72 15.54 -13.31
C GLN A 222 -5.50 16.68 -14.31
N SER A 223 -6.49 17.56 -14.46
CA SER A 223 -6.47 18.70 -15.37
C SER A 223 -6.51 20.06 -14.65
N PHE A 224 -6.27 20.08 -13.33
CA PHE A 224 -6.30 21.31 -12.55
C PHE A 224 -5.36 22.34 -13.19
N TRP A 225 -5.95 23.41 -13.73
CA TRP A 225 -5.29 24.56 -14.40
C TRP A 225 -4.66 24.36 -15.78
N SER A 226 -4.89 23.27 -16.53
CA SER A 226 -4.58 23.12 -17.98
C SER A 226 -3.36 23.87 -18.58
N LEU A 227 -2.28 24.08 -17.82
CA LEU A 227 -1.12 24.89 -18.19
C LEU A 227 0.16 24.08 -17.95
N ASP A 228 1.16 24.24 -18.82
CA ASP A 228 2.48 23.56 -18.85
C ASP A 228 3.38 23.76 -17.60
N LEU A 229 2.82 24.23 -16.49
CA LEU A 229 3.41 24.28 -15.15
C LEU A 229 3.25 23.02 -14.23
N PRO A 230 2.69 21.84 -14.62
CA PRO A 230 2.14 20.89 -13.64
C PRO A 230 3.19 20.20 -12.78
N LYS A 231 4.34 19.81 -13.35
CA LYS A 231 5.31 18.95 -12.63
C LYS A 231 6.04 19.69 -11.51
N ILE A 232 6.30 20.99 -11.69
CA ILE A 232 6.96 21.82 -10.68
C ILE A 232 5.96 22.21 -9.59
N ALA A 233 4.74 22.59 -9.98
CA ALA A 233 3.67 22.91 -9.03
C ALA A 233 3.30 21.71 -8.14
N VAL A 234 3.17 20.51 -8.72
CA VAL A 234 2.88 19.28 -7.95
C VAL A 234 4.01 18.95 -6.96
N LYS A 235 5.27 19.05 -7.38
CA LYS A 235 6.42 18.85 -6.46
C LYS A 235 6.43 19.86 -5.32
N PHE A 236 6.10 21.12 -5.59
CA PHE A 236 6.02 22.16 -4.57
C PHE A 236 4.85 21.90 -3.60
N THR A 237 3.67 21.56 -4.11
CA THR A 237 2.50 21.22 -3.28
C THR A 237 2.77 20.01 -2.40
N ILE A 238 3.35 18.93 -2.94
CA ILE A 238 3.73 17.75 -2.14
C ILE A 238 4.73 18.15 -1.05
N LYS A 239 5.76 18.91 -1.41
CA LYS A 239 6.75 19.38 -0.42
C LYS A 239 6.07 20.20 0.69
N ASN A 240 5.24 21.17 0.32
CA ASN A 240 4.52 22.01 1.28
C ASN A 240 3.62 21.18 2.20
N HIS A 241 2.88 20.21 1.65
CA HIS A 241 2.03 19.33 2.45
C HIS A 241 2.83 18.45 3.41
N ILE A 242 3.99 17.92 2.98
CA ILE A 242 4.91 17.21 3.87
C ILE A 242 5.41 18.15 4.97
N ASP A 243 5.73 19.40 4.66
CA ASP A 243 6.18 20.39 5.65
C ASP A 243 5.09 20.67 6.71
N GLU A 244 3.82 20.78 6.31
CA GLU A 244 2.68 20.91 7.23
C GLU A 244 2.46 19.66 8.08
N ILE A 245 2.57 18.45 7.50
CA ILE A 245 2.49 17.20 8.26
C ILE A 245 3.60 17.11 9.32
N VAL A 246 4.82 17.53 8.97
CA VAL A 246 5.94 17.61 9.92
C VAL A 246 5.67 18.65 11.01
N ALA A 247 4.97 19.74 10.70
CA ALA A 247 4.57 20.73 11.71
C ALA A 247 3.60 20.13 12.76
N ILE A 248 2.66 19.26 12.35
CA ILE A 248 1.78 18.52 13.25
C ILE A 248 2.62 17.65 14.22
N ALA A 249 3.63 16.95 13.69
CA ALA A 249 4.52 16.12 14.52
C ALA A 249 5.25 16.95 15.59
N LYS A 250 5.65 18.18 15.24
CA LYS A 250 6.29 19.14 16.15
C LYS A 250 5.33 19.76 17.17
N GLY A 251 4.03 19.50 17.08
CA GLY A 251 3.02 19.99 18.02
C GLY A 251 2.39 21.34 17.64
N ARG A 252 2.45 21.72 16.36
CA ARG A 252 1.73 22.88 15.82
C ARG A 252 0.37 22.49 15.25
#